data_AF-A0A8J6AZL6-F1
#
_entry.id   AF-A0A8J6AZL6-F1
#
_cell.length_a   1.000
_cell.length_b   1.000
_cell.length_c   1.000
_cell.angle_alpha   90.00
_cell.angle_beta   90.00
_cell.angle_gamma   90.00
#
_symmetry.space_group_name_H-M   'P 1'
#
loop_
_entity.id
_entity.type
_entity.pdbx_description
1 polymer ?
#
loop_
_entity_poly.entity_id
_entity_poly.type
_entity_poly.pdbx_seq_one_letter_code
_entity_poly.pdbx_strand_id
1 'polypeptide(L)'
;MSDEDSESNVTELQIGEDNELPVIQLVGLVEELSYGNSALKTETEMFEKYYNKLEAKEPRFSRLSEIKAMGTEFAQFRGRHKSKSRIDRLIGLSVDQKLELVQKELEDTKDDIRHMRANAERDLQHHEAVIQEAEIRWTEIQRAMYEFEKDILKTISRKKGSILATQKILKYIDDVNHRRSKLNQAMEMTSNLEKEILLRNELLEKIEKETIQVEEDRAKAEAANQRLRKQLVEFRAPPVMMYVHEKIMNGDLEKTIKMWERKVEIAEMSLKGYRKAWNKMKTTNEELQEITPLGNSQRKATL
;
A
#
# COMPACT_ATOMS: atom_id res chain seq x y z
N MET A 1 12.84 -86.33 11.06
CA MET A 1 13.54 -86.01 12.32
C MET A 1 13.77 -84.52 12.27
N SER A 2 12.77 -83.77 12.72
CA SER A 2 12.77 -83.04 14.01
C SER A 2 13.51 -81.73 13.83
N ASP A 3 12.78 -80.68 13.45
CA ASP A 3 12.15 -79.66 14.33
C ASP A 3 13.20 -78.65 14.81
N GLU A 4 13.07 -77.39 14.40
CA GLU A 4 12.79 -76.25 15.28
C GLU A 4 13.13 -74.89 14.64
N ASP A 5 12.27 -73.93 14.98
CA ASP A 5 12.48 -72.48 15.15
C ASP A 5 12.43 -71.49 13.97
N SER A 6 11.21 -70.97 13.78
CA SER A 6 10.80 -69.57 13.92
C SER A 6 11.89 -68.48 13.98
N GLU A 7 11.69 -67.50 13.08
CA GLU A 7 12.12 -66.10 13.07
C GLU A 7 12.88 -65.57 14.30
N SER A 8 14.08 -65.02 14.07
CA SER A 8 14.28 -63.57 14.21
C SER A 8 15.70 -63.13 13.83
N ASN A 9 15.74 -61.90 13.31
CA ASN A 9 16.80 -60.91 13.50
C ASN A 9 18.09 -60.93 12.64
N VAL A 10 18.11 -59.95 11.74
CA VAL A 10 18.96 -58.74 11.81
C VAL A 10 20.47 -58.90 11.57
N THR A 11 20.88 -58.16 10.54
CA THR A 11 22.21 -57.61 10.21
C THR A 11 23.33 -58.59 9.87
N GLU A 12 23.87 -58.44 8.66
CA GLU A 12 25.20 -57.82 8.56
C GLU A 12 25.40 -57.13 7.21
N LEU A 13 26.12 -56.01 7.26
CA LEU A 13 26.46 -55.13 6.15
C LEU A 13 27.34 -55.85 5.13
N GLN A 14 26.88 -55.96 3.89
CA GLN A 14 27.80 -56.04 2.75
C GLN A 14 27.96 -54.64 2.18
N ILE A 15 29.02 -53.97 2.62
CA ILE A 15 29.73 -52.93 1.86
C ILE A 15 30.04 -53.57 0.49
N GLY A 16 29.43 -53.05 -0.57
CA GLY A 16 29.56 -53.57 -1.92
C GLY A 16 29.66 -52.42 -2.91
N GLU A 17 30.90 -52.09 -3.23
CA GLU A 17 31.44 -51.55 -4.49
C GLU A 17 30.62 -50.50 -5.27
N ASP A 18 31.24 -49.33 -5.38
CA ASP A 18 31.12 -48.32 -6.43
C ASP A 18 30.44 -48.81 -7.73
N ASN A 19 29.14 -48.51 -7.87
CA ASN A 19 28.53 -48.39 -9.20
C ASN A 19 28.90 -47.01 -9.76
N GLU A 20 30.15 -46.85 -10.19
CA GLU A 20 30.55 -45.72 -11.04
C GLU A 20 29.77 -45.81 -12.35
N LEU A 21 28.66 -45.07 -12.43
CA LEU A 21 27.97 -44.81 -13.69
C LEU A 21 29.01 -44.30 -14.70
N PRO A 22 29.02 -44.81 -15.95
CA PRO A 22 29.93 -44.33 -16.97
C PRO A 22 29.89 -42.81 -17.03
N VAL A 23 31.05 -42.15 -17.12
CA VAL A 23 31.19 -40.68 -17.04
C VAL A 23 30.16 -39.93 -17.90
N ILE A 24 29.79 -40.48 -19.07
CA ILE A 24 28.77 -39.93 -19.97
C ILE A 24 27.37 -39.87 -19.33
N GLN A 25 26.98 -40.89 -18.57
CA GLN A 25 25.69 -40.94 -17.87
C GLN A 25 25.68 -39.98 -16.66
N LEU A 26 26.81 -39.85 -15.96
CA LEU A 26 26.98 -38.85 -14.90
C LEU A 26 26.88 -37.42 -15.45
N VAL A 27 27.49 -37.14 -16.61
CA VAL A 27 27.37 -35.84 -17.27
C VAL A 27 25.93 -35.53 -17.64
N GLY A 28 25.20 -36.49 -18.25
CA GLY A 28 23.79 -36.30 -18.59
C GLY A 28 22.91 -36.04 -17.37
N LEU A 29 23.12 -36.79 -16.28
CA LEU A 29 22.38 -36.59 -15.04
C LEU A 29 22.70 -35.23 -14.39
N VAL A 30 23.95 -34.79 -14.44
CA VAL A 30 24.36 -33.46 -13.93
C VAL A 30 23.73 -32.35 -14.76
N GLU A 31 23.66 -32.47 -16.08
CA GLU A 31 22.99 -31.49 -16.94
C GLU A 31 21.48 -31.42 -16.66
N GLU A 32 20.81 -32.57 -16.54
CA GLU A 32 19.38 -32.65 -16.24
C GLU A 32 19.05 -32.07 -14.86
N LEU A 33 19.82 -32.45 -13.83
CA LEU A 33 19.67 -31.90 -12.47
C LEU A 33 20.02 -30.41 -12.41
N SER A 34 21.01 -29.95 -13.19
CA SER A 34 21.36 -28.53 -13.27
C SER A 34 20.24 -27.71 -13.89
N TYR A 35 19.62 -28.22 -14.97
CA TYR A 35 18.45 -27.59 -15.58
C TYR A 35 17.24 -27.58 -14.63
N GLY A 36 16.94 -28.71 -13.99
CA GLY A 36 15.87 -28.82 -13.00
C GLY A 36 16.07 -27.88 -11.80
N ASN A 37 17.30 -27.80 -11.27
CA ASN A 37 17.64 -26.88 -10.19
C ASN A 37 17.54 -25.41 -10.62
N SER A 38 17.90 -25.08 -11.86
CA SER A 38 17.74 -23.74 -12.41
C SER A 38 16.26 -23.35 -12.49
N ALA A 39 15.40 -24.25 -12.98
CA ALA A 39 13.95 -24.03 -13.02
C ALA A 39 13.37 -23.83 -11.61
N LEU A 40 13.70 -24.70 -10.66
CA LEU A 40 13.27 -24.58 -9.26
C LEU A 40 13.77 -23.29 -8.60
N LYS A 41 14.99 -22.85 -8.92
CA LYS A 41 15.53 -21.59 -8.44
C LYS A 41 14.71 -20.41 -8.94
N THR A 42 14.37 -20.37 -10.23
CA THR A 42 13.52 -19.31 -10.79
C THR A 42 12.12 -19.31 -10.19
N GLU A 43 11.53 -20.48 -9.94
CA GLU A 43 10.23 -20.63 -9.26
C GLU A 43 10.30 -20.11 -7.82
N THR A 44 11.37 -20.44 -7.09
CA THR A 44 11.60 -19.95 -5.72
C THR A 44 11.74 -18.43 -5.67
N GLU A 45 12.53 -17.84 -6.58
CA GLU A 45 12.68 -16.39 -6.69
C GLU A 45 11.34 -15.69 -7.00
N MET A 46 10.50 -16.30 -7.84
CA MET A 46 9.15 -15.81 -8.13
C MET A 46 8.25 -15.84 -6.88
N PHE A 47 8.28 -16.93 -6.11
CA PHE A 47 7.52 -17.03 -4.87
C PHE A 47 8.01 -16.07 -3.78
N GLU A 48 9.31 -15.88 -3.63
CA GLU A 48 9.88 -14.89 -2.70
C GLU A 48 9.45 -13.48 -3.06
N LYS A 49 9.51 -13.09 -4.35
CA LYS A 49 9.02 -11.78 -4.80
C LYS A 49 7.53 -11.59 -4.52
N TYR A 50 6.72 -12.63 -4.68
CA TYR A 50 5.30 -12.60 -4.37
C TYR A 50 5.06 -12.47 -2.86
N TYR A 51 5.78 -13.24 -2.04
CA TYR A 51 5.71 -13.18 -0.58
C TYR A 51 6.09 -11.79 -0.06
N ASN A 52 7.18 -11.22 -0.55
CA ASN A 52 7.63 -9.86 -0.21
C ASN A 52 6.59 -8.78 -0.57
N LYS A 53 5.88 -8.95 -1.70
CA LYS A 53 4.77 -8.05 -2.09
C LYS A 53 3.54 -8.18 -1.17
N LEU A 54 3.32 -9.34 -0.55
CA LEU A 54 2.24 -9.56 0.44
C LEU A 54 2.61 -8.96 1.80
N GLU A 55 3.84 -9.18 2.27
CA GLU A 55 4.35 -8.63 3.52
C GLU A 55 4.42 -7.08 3.47
N ALA A 56 4.82 -6.51 2.33
CA ALA A 56 4.78 -5.06 2.09
C ALA A 56 3.35 -4.47 2.03
N LYS A 57 2.31 -5.30 1.89
CA LYS A 57 0.89 -4.88 1.84
C LYS A 57 0.17 -5.00 3.18
N GLU A 58 0.85 -5.43 4.24
CA GLU A 58 0.31 -5.50 5.60
C GLU A 58 0.33 -4.12 6.30
N PRO A 59 -0.26 -3.08 5.66
CA PRO A 59 -1.13 -2.18 6.44
C PRO A 59 -2.53 -1.96 5.82
N ARG A 60 -3.01 -2.80 4.88
CA ARG A 60 -4.28 -2.52 4.16
C ARG A 60 -5.49 -3.40 4.47
N PHE A 61 -5.52 -4.07 5.63
CA PHE A 61 -6.74 -4.76 6.10
C PHE A 61 -7.83 -3.83 6.67
N SER A 62 -7.70 -2.51 6.54
CA SER A 62 -8.72 -1.56 7.03
C SER A 62 -9.74 -1.09 5.99
N ARG A 63 -9.66 -1.50 4.72
CA ARG A 63 -10.49 -0.92 3.64
C ARG A 63 -11.51 -1.83 2.94
N LEU A 64 -11.72 -3.05 3.45
CA LEU A 64 -12.74 -3.98 2.91
C LEU A 64 -14.08 -3.93 3.65
N SER A 65 -14.25 -3.03 4.62
CA SER A 65 -15.50 -2.88 5.39
C SER A 65 -16.56 -1.98 4.70
N GLU A 66 -16.25 -1.33 3.57
CA GLU A 66 -17.13 -0.29 2.99
C GLU A 66 -17.98 -0.76 1.78
N ILE A 67 -17.87 -2.01 1.33
CA ILE A 67 -18.65 -2.51 0.17
C ILE A 67 -19.84 -3.41 0.60
N LYS A 68 -20.33 -3.26 1.85
CA LYS A 68 -21.49 -4.03 2.36
C LYS A 68 -22.66 -3.15 2.86
N ALA A 69 -22.77 -1.92 2.36
CA ALA A 69 -23.82 -0.97 2.80
C ALA A 69 -24.81 -0.53 1.70
N MET A 70 -24.86 -1.21 0.55
CA MET A 70 -25.86 -0.90 -0.48
C MET A 70 -26.43 -2.20 -1.07
N GLY A 71 -27.68 -2.49 -0.71
CA GLY A 71 -28.48 -3.57 -1.32
C GLY A 71 -28.90 -4.63 -0.34
N THR A 72 -29.84 -4.32 0.56
CA THR A 72 -30.80 -5.30 1.12
C THR A 72 -31.89 -4.57 1.91
N GLU A 73 -32.85 -3.96 1.20
CA GLU A 73 -34.22 -3.86 1.69
C GLU A 73 -35.10 -4.67 0.72
N PHE A 74 -36.03 -5.44 1.28
CA PHE A 74 -36.88 -6.47 0.65
C PHE A 74 -36.28 -7.88 0.50
N ALA A 75 -36.38 -8.66 1.58
CA ALA A 75 -37.08 -9.96 1.55
C ALA A 75 -37.15 -10.52 2.98
N GLN A 76 -38.32 -10.37 3.61
CA GLN A 76 -38.67 -11.13 4.80
C GLN A 76 -39.03 -12.58 4.40
N PHE A 77 -38.69 -13.50 5.30
CA PHE A 77 -39.25 -14.83 5.53
C PHE A 77 -38.46 -16.09 5.10
N ARG A 78 -38.25 -16.92 6.15
CA ARG A 78 -38.09 -18.38 6.26
C ARG A 78 -36.69 -18.97 6.09
N GLY A 79 -36.29 -19.76 7.10
CA GLY A 79 -35.40 -20.91 6.88
C GLY A 79 -34.34 -21.14 7.96
N ARG A 80 -34.74 -21.80 9.04
CA ARG A 80 -33.89 -22.41 10.09
C ARG A 80 -32.92 -23.43 9.46
N HIS A 81 -31.61 -23.38 9.74
CA HIS A 81 -30.80 -24.58 10.02
C HIS A 81 -29.40 -24.29 10.61
N LYS A 82 -28.98 -25.23 11.45
CA LYS A 82 -27.84 -25.29 12.37
C LYS A 82 -26.45 -25.18 11.74
N SER A 83 -25.56 -24.58 12.53
CA SER A 83 -24.11 -24.78 12.65
C SER A 83 -23.51 -25.93 11.82
N LYS A 84 -22.55 -25.57 10.95
CA LYS A 84 -21.61 -26.54 10.37
C LYS A 84 -20.23 -25.90 10.24
N SER A 85 -19.34 -26.40 11.09
CA SER A 85 -17.88 -26.49 10.93
C SER A 85 -17.13 -25.24 10.47
N ARG A 86 -16.34 -24.69 11.40
CA ARG A 86 -14.99 -24.21 11.11
C ARG A 86 -14.27 -25.30 10.30
N ILE A 87 -14.23 -25.13 8.99
CA ILE A 87 -13.11 -25.58 8.18
C ILE A 87 -12.64 -24.31 7.52
N ASP A 88 -11.48 -23.88 7.98
CA ASP A 88 -10.57 -22.96 7.34
C ASP A 88 -10.26 -23.45 5.92
N ARG A 89 -11.25 -23.37 5.02
CA ARG A 89 -11.02 -23.56 3.59
C ARG A 89 -10.37 -22.27 3.14
N LEU A 90 -9.04 -22.25 3.18
CA LEU A 90 -8.20 -21.35 2.40
C LEU A 90 -8.93 -21.04 1.09
N ILE A 91 -9.37 -19.80 0.94
CA ILE A 91 -9.91 -19.29 -0.31
C ILE A 91 -8.71 -19.17 -1.24
N GLY A 92 -8.31 -20.28 -1.84
CA GLY A 92 -7.33 -20.30 -2.92
C GLY A 92 -7.94 -19.66 -4.16
N LEU A 93 -7.12 -18.90 -4.91
CA LEU A 93 -7.52 -18.37 -6.21
C LEU A 93 -8.01 -19.50 -7.11
N SER A 94 -9.09 -19.23 -7.87
CA SER A 94 -9.57 -20.18 -8.87
C SER A 94 -8.50 -20.40 -9.94
N VAL A 95 -8.59 -21.50 -10.68
CA VAL A 95 -7.68 -21.78 -11.80
C VAL A 95 -7.71 -20.64 -12.82
N ASP A 96 -8.88 -20.07 -13.09
CA ASP A 96 -9.04 -18.93 -14.00
C ASP A 96 -8.31 -17.68 -13.50
N GLN A 97 -8.41 -17.37 -12.19
CA GLN A 97 -7.70 -16.25 -11.58
C GLN A 97 -6.18 -16.44 -11.60
N LYS A 98 -5.71 -17.69 -11.39
CA LYS A 98 -4.29 -18.03 -11.51
C LYS A 98 -3.82 -17.89 -12.95
N LEU A 99 -4.63 -18.32 -13.92
CA LEU A 99 -4.32 -18.16 -15.35
C LEU A 99 -4.23 -16.70 -15.74
N GLU A 100 -5.18 -15.87 -15.31
CA GLU A 100 -5.17 -14.42 -15.56
C GLU A 100 -3.92 -13.75 -14.97
N LEU A 101 -3.54 -14.12 -13.74
CA LEU A 101 -2.33 -13.63 -13.09
C LEU A 101 -1.07 -14.01 -13.89
N VAL A 102 -0.94 -15.28 -14.27
CA VAL A 102 0.22 -15.77 -15.05
C VAL A 102 0.28 -15.11 -16.43
N GLN A 103 -0.86 -14.93 -17.09
CA GLN A 103 -0.93 -14.24 -18.38
C GLN A 103 -0.53 -12.78 -18.25
N LYS A 104 -0.96 -12.09 -17.19
CA LYS A 104 -0.57 -10.72 -16.91
C LYS A 104 0.92 -10.60 -16.63
N GLU A 105 1.47 -11.41 -15.74
CA GLU A 105 2.91 -11.40 -15.43
C GLU A 105 3.76 -11.76 -16.66
N LEU A 106 3.27 -12.66 -17.53
CA LEU A 106 3.89 -12.95 -18.81
C LEU A 106 3.90 -11.72 -19.74
N GLU A 107 2.80 -10.97 -19.80
CA GLU A 107 2.73 -9.77 -20.64
C GLU A 107 3.58 -8.63 -20.09
N ASP A 108 3.54 -8.40 -18.76
CA ASP A 108 4.39 -7.44 -18.08
C ASP A 108 5.89 -7.75 -18.33
N THR A 109 6.29 -9.03 -18.22
CA THR A 109 7.67 -9.46 -18.52
C THR A 109 8.03 -9.26 -19.99
N LYS A 110 7.10 -9.49 -20.93
CA LYS A 110 7.34 -9.22 -22.34
C LYS A 110 7.53 -7.73 -22.60
N ASP A 111 6.75 -6.88 -21.96
CA ASP A 111 6.92 -5.42 -22.03
C ASP A 111 8.27 -4.99 -21.48
N ASP A 112 8.69 -5.54 -20.34
CA ASP A 112 10.02 -5.29 -19.79
C ASP A 112 11.13 -5.71 -20.76
N ILE A 113 11.00 -6.87 -21.40
CA ILE A 113 11.95 -7.32 -22.44
C ILE A 113 11.94 -6.37 -23.64
N ARG A 114 10.77 -5.90 -24.09
CA ARG A 114 10.67 -4.92 -25.19
C ARG A 114 11.37 -3.62 -24.83
N HIS A 115 11.15 -3.10 -23.62
CA HIS A 115 11.80 -1.90 -23.12
C HIS A 115 13.33 -2.07 -23.00
N MET A 116 13.80 -3.16 -22.41
CA MET A 116 15.24 -3.44 -22.32
C MET A 116 15.90 -3.54 -23.69
N ARG A 117 15.25 -4.20 -24.66
CA ARG A 117 15.74 -4.27 -26.05
C ARG A 117 15.80 -2.90 -26.71
N ALA A 118 14.76 -2.08 -26.56
CA ALA A 118 14.75 -0.72 -27.10
C ALA A 118 15.85 0.14 -26.48
N ASN A 119 16.15 -0.04 -25.19
CA ASN A 119 17.24 0.67 -24.52
C ASN A 119 18.60 0.23 -25.06
N ALA A 120 18.85 -1.09 -25.13
CA ALA A 120 20.09 -1.63 -25.66
C ALA A 120 20.33 -1.22 -27.12
N GLU A 121 19.27 -1.19 -27.93
CA GLU A 121 19.33 -0.72 -29.32
C GLU A 121 19.74 0.75 -29.42
N ARG A 122 19.15 1.63 -28.58
CA ARG A 122 19.54 3.05 -28.52
C ARG A 122 20.99 3.22 -28.10
N ASP A 123 21.47 2.43 -27.15
CA ASP A 123 22.86 2.50 -26.67
C ASP A 123 23.84 2.01 -27.75
N LEU A 124 23.46 0.96 -28.49
CA LEU A 124 24.23 0.47 -29.64
C LEU A 124 24.32 1.54 -30.73
N GLN A 125 23.20 2.16 -31.10
CA GLN A 125 23.17 3.26 -32.07
C GLN A 125 24.02 4.45 -31.61
N HIS A 126 24.01 4.76 -30.32
CA HIS A 126 24.87 5.82 -29.77
C HIS A 126 26.36 5.48 -29.94
N HIS A 127 26.77 4.26 -29.58
CA HIS A 127 28.16 3.84 -29.76
C HIS A 127 28.58 3.75 -31.23
N GLU A 128 27.68 3.30 -32.11
CA GLU A 128 27.91 3.28 -33.56
C GLU A 128 28.15 4.70 -34.09
N ALA A 129 27.34 5.68 -33.68
CA ALA A 129 27.53 7.08 -34.05
C ALA A 129 28.89 7.63 -33.57
N VAL A 130 29.32 7.29 -32.35
CA VAL A 130 30.64 7.69 -31.82
C VAL A 130 31.78 7.08 -32.64
N ILE A 131 31.66 5.82 -33.05
CA ILE A 131 32.66 5.15 -33.89
C ILE A 131 32.74 5.82 -35.26
N GLN A 132 31.60 6.04 -35.93
CA GLN A 132 31.54 6.71 -37.23
C GLN A 132 32.16 8.12 -37.16
N GLU A 133 31.88 8.89 -36.10
CA GLU A 133 32.51 10.19 -35.88
C GLU A 133 34.03 10.08 -35.72
N ALA A 134 34.52 9.10 -34.95
CA ALA A 134 35.95 8.88 -34.77
C ALA A 134 36.66 8.51 -36.08
N GLU A 135 36.02 7.69 -36.93
CA GLU A 135 36.53 7.34 -38.25
C GLU A 135 36.62 8.57 -39.16
N ILE A 136 35.57 9.40 -39.21
CA ILE A 136 35.58 10.65 -39.97
C ILE A 136 36.73 11.55 -39.49
N ARG A 137 36.84 11.79 -38.18
CA ARG A 137 37.91 12.60 -37.59
C ARG A 137 39.31 12.05 -37.91
N TRP A 138 39.48 10.72 -37.91
CA TRP A 138 40.74 10.10 -38.31
C TRP A 138 41.10 10.42 -39.76
N THR A 139 40.14 10.33 -40.69
CA THR A 139 40.38 10.69 -42.09
C THR A 139 40.73 12.18 -42.26
N GLU A 140 40.12 13.07 -41.48
CA GLU A 140 40.42 14.49 -41.49
C GLU A 140 41.83 14.78 -40.97
N ILE A 141 42.24 14.13 -39.89
CA ILE A 141 43.59 14.25 -39.32
C ILE A 141 44.64 13.77 -40.34
N GLN A 142 44.41 12.61 -40.97
CA GLN A 142 45.32 12.10 -42.01
C GLN A 142 45.45 13.09 -43.18
N ARG A 143 44.34 13.69 -43.62
CA ARG A 143 44.33 14.72 -44.67
C ARG A 143 45.10 15.97 -44.24
N ALA A 144 44.84 16.48 -43.03
CA ALA A 144 45.52 17.66 -42.50
C ALA A 144 47.04 17.44 -42.36
N MET A 145 47.45 16.23 -41.94
CA MET A 145 48.86 15.85 -41.86
C MET A 145 49.52 15.85 -43.25
N TYR A 146 48.86 15.25 -44.25
CA TYR A 146 49.34 15.24 -45.62
C TYR A 146 49.47 16.66 -46.20
N GLU A 147 48.46 17.51 -45.98
CA GLU A 147 48.47 18.91 -46.42
C GLU A 147 49.61 19.70 -45.75
N PHE A 148 49.81 19.52 -44.44
CA PHE A 148 50.91 20.15 -43.71
C PHE A 148 52.28 19.72 -44.28
N GLU A 149 52.47 18.43 -44.53
CA GLU A 149 53.71 17.93 -45.13
C GLU A 149 53.95 18.55 -46.52
N LYS A 150 52.90 18.58 -47.34
CA LYS A 150 52.97 19.11 -48.70
C LYS A 150 53.25 20.61 -48.72
N ASP A 151 52.53 21.40 -47.92
CA ASP A 151 52.52 22.85 -48.05
C ASP A 151 53.53 23.54 -47.14
N ILE A 152 53.84 22.97 -45.98
CA ILE A 152 54.80 23.51 -45.02
C ILE A 152 56.14 22.80 -45.14
N LEU A 153 56.21 21.48 -44.88
CA LEU A 153 57.49 20.75 -44.84
C LEU A 153 58.25 20.81 -46.17
N LYS A 154 57.59 20.52 -47.30
CA LYS A 154 58.26 20.61 -48.61
C LYS A 154 58.65 22.04 -49.00
N THR A 155 57.95 23.07 -48.50
CA THR A 155 58.30 24.47 -48.78
C THR A 155 59.56 24.88 -48.02
N ILE A 156 59.69 24.49 -46.75
CA ILE A 156 60.85 24.85 -45.91
C ILE A 156 62.13 24.12 -46.33
N SER A 157 62.03 22.92 -46.92
CA SER A 157 63.19 22.13 -47.37
C SER A 157 63.90 22.68 -48.62
N ARG A 158 63.42 23.79 -49.22
CA ARG A 158 64.02 24.37 -50.44
C ARG A 158 65.12 25.40 -50.11
N LYS A 159 66.32 25.18 -50.68
CA LYS A 159 67.56 26.01 -50.48
C LYS A 159 67.45 27.53 -50.73
N LYS A 160 66.41 28.04 -51.43
CA LYS A 160 66.21 29.48 -51.73
C LYS A 160 64.95 30.09 -51.10
N GLY A 161 64.26 29.37 -50.21
CA GLY A 161 62.87 29.67 -49.82
C GLY A 161 62.66 30.43 -48.50
N SER A 162 63.71 30.87 -47.79
CA SER A 162 63.62 31.30 -46.37
C SER A 162 62.47 32.27 -46.06
N ILE A 163 62.33 33.39 -46.78
CA ILE A 163 61.28 34.39 -46.49
C ILE A 163 59.87 33.85 -46.80
N LEU A 164 59.69 33.19 -47.96
CA LEU A 164 58.40 32.61 -48.36
C LEU A 164 57.99 31.45 -47.44
N ALA A 165 58.95 30.66 -46.99
CA ALA A 165 58.74 29.57 -46.05
C ALA A 165 58.29 30.10 -44.68
N THR A 166 58.94 31.14 -44.16
CA THR A 166 58.53 31.82 -42.92
C THR A 166 57.13 32.41 -43.04
N GLN A 167 56.80 33.08 -44.16
CA GLN A 167 55.46 33.66 -44.38
C GLN A 167 54.36 32.58 -44.43
N LYS A 168 54.63 31.43 -45.06
CA LYS A 168 53.68 30.30 -45.08
C LYS A 168 53.47 29.70 -43.69
N ILE A 169 54.53 29.52 -42.90
CA ILE A 169 54.43 29.03 -41.52
C ILE A 169 53.58 29.99 -40.68
N LEU A 170 53.85 31.29 -40.78
CA LEU A 170 53.13 32.31 -40.02
C LEU A 170 51.62 32.27 -40.36
N LYS A 171 51.28 32.26 -41.65
CA LYS A 171 49.90 32.14 -42.09
C LYS A 171 49.23 30.86 -41.57
N TYR A 172 49.91 29.71 -41.64
CA TYR A 172 49.37 28.45 -41.11
C TYR A 172 49.10 28.53 -39.60
N ILE A 173 50.02 29.10 -38.83
CA ILE A 173 49.85 29.30 -37.38
C ILE A 173 48.66 30.21 -37.09
N ASP A 174 48.51 31.31 -37.81
CA ASP A 174 47.38 32.23 -37.66
C ASP A 174 46.05 31.54 -38.00
N ASP A 175 45.98 30.80 -39.11
CA ASP A 175 44.79 30.05 -39.54
C ASP A 175 44.40 28.96 -38.54
N VAL A 176 45.38 28.25 -37.95
CA VAL A 176 45.14 27.25 -36.88
C VAL A 176 44.66 27.93 -35.60
N ASN A 177 45.28 29.03 -35.19
CA ASN A 177 44.89 29.77 -34.00
C ASN A 177 43.47 30.33 -34.11
N HIS A 178 43.09 30.85 -35.28
CA HIS A 178 41.74 31.34 -35.55
C HIS A 178 40.70 30.22 -35.43
N ARG A 179 40.96 29.07 -36.05
CA ARG A 179 40.08 27.89 -35.93
C ARG A 179 39.95 27.41 -34.49
N ARG A 180 41.07 27.34 -33.76
CA ARG A 180 41.08 26.97 -32.33
C ARG A 180 40.28 27.95 -31.49
N SER A 181 40.40 29.26 -31.75
CA SER A 181 39.63 30.28 -31.03
C SER A 181 38.12 30.12 -31.26
N LYS A 182 37.68 29.90 -32.50
CA LYS A 182 36.27 29.62 -32.83
C LYS A 182 35.76 28.36 -32.14
N LEU A 183 36.56 27.29 -32.13
CA LEU A 183 36.21 26.05 -31.44
C LEU A 183 36.04 26.29 -29.94
N ASN A 184 36.96 27.00 -29.31
CA ASN A 184 36.87 27.33 -27.88
C ASN A 184 35.61 28.14 -27.55
N GLN A 185 35.25 29.12 -28.39
CA GLN A 185 33.99 29.88 -28.23
C GLN A 185 32.76 28.98 -28.33
N ALA A 186 32.73 28.06 -29.30
CA ALA A 186 31.64 27.10 -29.43
C ALA A 186 31.54 26.17 -28.22
N MET A 187 32.67 25.66 -27.71
CA MET A 187 32.71 24.82 -26.51
C MET A 187 32.25 25.57 -25.25
N GLU A 188 32.60 26.85 -25.12
CA GLU A 188 32.12 27.68 -24.02
C GLU A 188 30.61 27.90 -24.11
N MET A 189 30.08 28.14 -25.32
CA MET A 189 28.64 28.25 -25.54
C MET A 189 27.90 26.96 -25.19
N THR A 190 28.39 25.79 -25.62
CA THR A 190 27.77 24.50 -25.27
C THR A 190 27.80 24.25 -23.76
N SER A 191 28.92 24.54 -23.09
CA SER A 191 29.01 24.42 -21.63
C SER A 191 28.03 25.34 -20.90
N ASN A 192 27.81 26.56 -21.41
CA ASN A 192 26.84 27.48 -20.84
C ASN A 192 25.40 26.99 -21.04
N LEU A 193 25.08 26.43 -22.22
CA LEU A 193 23.78 25.82 -22.50
C LEU A 193 23.52 24.60 -21.61
N GLU A 194 24.51 23.75 -21.38
CA GLU A 194 24.40 22.61 -20.45
C GLU A 194 24.04 23.08 -19.03
N LYS A 195 24.70 24.12 -18.52
CA LYS A 195 24.37 24.73 -17.23
C LYS A 195 22.94 25.28 -17.20
N GLU A 196 22.52 25.94 -18.28
CA GLU A 196 21.16 26.50 -18.39
C GLU A 196 20.09 25.40 -18.43
N ILE A 197 20.35 24.29 -19.13
CA ILE A 197 19.49 23.11 -19.15
C ILE A 197 19.38 22.50 -17.75
N LEU A 198 20.50 22.33 -17.03
CA LEU A 198 20.49 21.81 -15.66
C LEU A 198 19.64 22.69 -14.73
N LEU A 199 19.84 24.01 -14.77
CA LEU A 199 19.06 24.96 -13.98
C LEU A 199 17.56 24.91 -14.31
N ARG A 200 17.21 24.77 -15.60
CA ARG A 200 15.81 24.61 -16.01
C ARG A 200 15.20 23.31 -15.52
N ASN A 201 15.93 22.20 -15.56
CA ASN A 201 15.47 20.91 -15.04
C ASN A 201 15.22 20.98 -13.52
N GLU A 202 16.13 21.60 -12.76
CA GLU A 202 15.93 21.81 -11.32
C GLU A 202 14.70 22.68 -11.02
N LEU A 203 14.46 23.72 -11.83
CA LEU A 203 13.27 24.55 -11.69
C LEU A 203 11.99 23.78 -12.02
N LEU A 204 12.01 22.96 -13.08
CA LEU A 204 10.88 22.10 -13.44
C LEU A 204 10.54 21.13 -12.32
N GLU A 205 11.54 20.47 -11.71
CA GLU A 205 11.32 19.57 -10.58
C GLU A 205 10.67 20.28 -9.39
N LYS A 206 11.05 21.54 -9.11
CA LYS A 206 10.42 22.36 -8.06
C LYS A 206 8.96 22.69 -8.38
N ILE A 207 8.68 23.08 -9.61
CA ILE A 207 7.32 23.40 -10.08
C ILE A 207 6.43 22.16 -10.02
N GLU A 208 6.92 20.99 -10.42
CA GLU A 208 6.18 19.73 -10.34
C GLU A 208 5.81 19.38 -8.90
N LYS A 209 6.76 19.50 -7.97
CA LYS A 209 6.51 19.30 -6.53
C LYS A 209 5.48 20.28 -5.99
N GLU A 210 5.60 21.56 -6.31
CA GLU A 210 4.64 22.59 -5.90
C GLU A 210 3.25 22.34 -6.50
N THR A 211 3.18 21.90 -7.76
CA THR A 211 1.92 21.57 -8.44
C THR A 211 1.19 20.43 -7.71
N ILE A 212 1.90 19.35 -7.37
CA ILE A 212 1.33 18.23 -6.60
C ILE A 212 0.81 18.73 -5.25
N GLN A 213 1.60 19.54 -4.55
CA GLN A 213 1.20 20.09 -3.23
C GLN A 213 -0.07 20.95 -3.34
N VAL A 214 -0.14 21.83 -4.33
CA VAL A 214 -1.29 22.69 -4.59
C VAL A 214 -2.52 21.86 -4.95
N GLU A 215 -2.37 20.78 -5.71
CA GLU A 215 -3.48 19.86 -6.02
C GLU A 215 -4.00 19.14 -4.79
N GLU A 216 -3.12 18.67 -3.90
CA GLU A 216 -3.51 18.07 -2.63
C GLU A 216 -4.30 19.05 -1.75
N ASP A 217 -3.82 20.29 -1.65
CA ASP A 217 -4.46 21.32 -0.83
C ASP A 217 -5.80 21.77 -1.45
N ARG A 218 -5.88 21.84 -2.78
CA ARG A 218 -7.14 22.03 -3.51
C ARG A 218 -8.13 20.92 -3.19
N ALA A 219 -7.71 19.66 -3.23
CA ALA A 219 -8.56 18.51 -2.92
C ALA A 219 -9.08 18.54 -1.47
N LYS A 220 -8.23 18.90 -0.50
CA LYS A 220 -8.64 19.09 0.91
C LYS A 220 -9.69 20.20 1.05
N ALA A 221 -9.45 21.34 0.41
CA ALA A 221 -10.37 22.47 0.43
C ALA A 221 -11.72 22.13 -0.22
N GLU A 222 -11.70 21.46 -1.37
CA GLU A 222 -12.91 20.98 -2.06
C GLU A 222 -13.70 19.99 -1.20
N ALA A 223 -13.04 19.04 -0.54
CA ALA A 223 -13.67 18.10 0.36
C ALA A 223 -14.35 18.79 1.57
N ALA A 224 -13.68 19.79 2.16
CA ALA A 224 -14.26 20.59 3.24
C ALA A 224 -15.48 21.39 2.76
N ASN A 225 -15.38 22.03 1.59
CA ASN A 225 -16.46 22.80 1.01
C ASN A 225 -17.67 21.93 0.67
N GLN A 226 -17.44 20.71 0.15
CA GLN A 226 -18.50 19.72 -0.07
C GLN A 226 -19.20 19.33 1.24
N ARG A 227 -18.46 19.13 2.34
CA ARG A 227 -19.04 18.85 3.67
C ARG A 227 -19.89 20.00 4.17
N LEU A 228 -19.41 21.24 4.06
CA LEU A 228 -20.18 22.42 4.47
C LEU A 228 -21.46 22.59 3.65
N ARG A 229 -21.39 22.35 2.34
CA ARG A 229 -22.58 22.37 1.47
C ARG A 229 -23.59 21.29 1.85
N LYS A 230 -23.13 20.07 2.17
CA LYS A 230 -24.01 19.01 2.68
C LYS A 230 -24.67 19.41 4.00
N GLN A 231 -23.91 19.92 4.96
CA GLN A 231 -24.45 20.43 6.22
C GLN A 231 -25.48 21.54 6.01
N LEU A 232 -25.23 22.46 5.08
CA LEU A 232 -26.16 23.54 4.77
C LEU A 232 -27.49 23.04 4.16
N VAL A 233 -27.42 21.99 3.33
CA VAL A 233 -28.62 21.37 2.74
C VAL A 233 -29.37 20.51 3.76
N GLU A 234 -28.65 19.79 4.62
CA GLU A 234 -29.21 18.96 5.69
C GLU A 234 -29.79 19.78 6.83
N PHE A 235 -29.27 20.99 7.05
CA PHE A 235 -29.78 21.91 8.06
C PHE A 235 -31.21 22.34 7.74
N ARG A 236 -32.17 21.75 8.45
CA ARG A 236 -33.54 22.25 8.55
C ARG A 236 -33.79 22.77 9.96
N ALA A 237 -34.00 24.08 10.08
CA ALA A 237 -34.53 24.64 11.31
C ALA A 237 -35.94 24.09 11.55
N PRO A 238 -36.24 23.52 12.73
CA PRO A 238 -37.60 23.22 13.16
C PRO A 238 -38.53 24.40 12.85
N PRO A 239 -39.67 24.19 12.18
CA PRO A 239 -40.65 25.26 11.99
C PRO A 239 -40.98 25.87 13.35
N VAL A 240 -40.99 27.20 13.47
CA VAL A 240 -41.25 27.92 14.74
C VAL A 240 -42.53 27.41 15.41
N MET A 241 -43.55 27.06 14.60
CA MET A 241 -44.79 26.48 15.12
C MET A 241 -44.57 25.14 15.84
N MET A 242 -43.65 24.27 15.40
CA MET A 242 -43.35 23.00 16.07
C MET A 242 -42.79 23.26 17.48
N TYR A 243 -41.85 24.21 17.60
CA TYR A 243 -41.32 24.62 18.91
C TYR A 243 -42.40 25.22 19.81
N VAL A 244 -43.31 26.03 19.26
CA VAL A 244 -44.43 26.61 20.03
C VAL A 244 -45.37 25.51 20.55
N HIS A 245 -45.72 24.52 19.71
CA HIS A 245 -46.56 23.39 20.14
C HIS A 245 -45.87 22.54 21.20
N GLU A 246 -44.59 22.19 21.01
CA GLU A 246 -43.81 21.47 22.02
C GLU A 246 -43.73 22.25 23.34
N LYS A 247 -43.57 23.57 23.29
CA LYS A 247 -43.49 24.41 24.49
C LYS A 247 -44.81 24.43 25.27
N ILE A 248 -45.95 24.49 24.58
CA ILE A 248 -47.28 24.40 25.20
C ILE A 248 -47.47 23.02 25.85
N MET A 249 -47.17 21.94 25.12
CA MET A 249 -47.27 20.57 25.62
C MET A 249 -46.38 20.36 26.85
N ASN A 250 -45.15 20.88 26.83
CA ASN A 250 -44.25 20.80 27.98
C ASN A 250 -44.83 21.54 29.20
N GLY A 251 -45.44 22.71 28.99
CA GLY A 251 -46.13 23.45 30.05
C GLY A 251 -47.31 22.69 30.65
N ASP A 252 -48.09 21.96 29.84
CA ASP A 252 -49.22 21.16 30.33
C ASP A 252 -48.76 19.88 31.05
N LEU A 253 -47.67 19.26 30.59
CA LEU A 253 -47.01 18.17 31.30
C LEU A 253 -46.45 18.64 32.65
N GLU A 254 -45.79 19.79 32.71
CA GLU A 254 -45.29 20.39 33.96
C GLU A 254 -46.43 20.63 34.96
N LYS A 255 -47.59 21.15 34.52
CA LYS A 255 -48.78 21.29 35.38
C LYS A 255 -49.27 19.93 35.88
N THR A 256 -49.29 18.93 35.01
CA THR A 256 -49.73 17.57 35.33
C THR A 256 -48.81 16.94 36.37
N ILE A 257 -47.50 17.07 36.21
CA ILE A 257 -46.49 16.63 37.18
C ILE A 257 -46.75 17.28 38.54
N LYS A 258 -46.88 18.62 38.61
CA LYS A 258 -47.16 19.33 39.86
C LYS A 258 -48.44 18.88 40.54
N MET A 259 -49.49 18.61 39.76
CA MET A 259 -50.74 18.07 40.31
C MET A 259 -50.54 16.68 40.92
N TRP A 260 -49.82 15.80 40.23
CA TRP A 260 -49.51 14.45 40.73
C TRP A 260 -48.59 14.50 41.96
N GLU A 261 -47.58 15.35 41.98
CA GLU A 261 -46.74 15.60 43.15
C GLU A 261 -47.59 16.01 44.35
N ARG A 262 -48.55 16.93 44.16
CA ARG A 262 -49.47 17.34 45.23
C ARG A 262 -50.37 16.18 45.70
N LYS A 263 -50.88 15.36 44.78
CA LYS A 263 -51.68 14.18 45.13
C LYS A 263 -50.86 13.16 45.93
N VAL A 264 -49.60 12.95 45.57
CA VAL A 264 -48.67 12.07 46.31
C VAL A 264 -48.44 12.62 47.71
N GLU A 265 -48.15 13.91 47.85
CA GLU A 265 -47.95 14.55 49.16
C GLU A 265 -49.17 14.41 50.09
N ILE A 266 -50.39 14.59 49.55
CA ILE A 266 -51.64 14.37 50.32
C ILE A 266 -51.78 12.91 50.76
N ALA A 267 -51.48 11.96 49.86
CA ALA A 267 -51.54 10.54 50.16
C ALA A 267 -50.50 10.14 51.22
N GLU A 268 -49.27 10.65 51.14
CA GLU A 268 -48.22 10.46 52.14
C GLU A 268 -48.60 11.03 53.51
N MET A 269 -49.15 12.25 53.54
CA MET A 269 -49.62 12.89 54.78
C MET A 269 -50.77 12.12 55.42
N SER A 270 -51.72 11.63 54.62
CA SER A 270 -52.83 10.80 55.08
C SER A 270 -52.33 9.46 55.63
N LEU A 271 -51.42 8.80 54.92
CA LEU A 271 -50.78 7.55 55.36
C LEU A 271 -50.00 7.74 56.68
N LYS A 272 -49.29 8.86 56.82
CA LYS A 272 -48.61 9.25 58.07
C LYS A 272 -49.61 9.45 59.20
N GLY A 273 -50.76 10.06 58.92
CA GLY A 273 -51.88 10.19 59.86
C GLY A 273 -52.43 8.83 60.31
N TYR A 274 -52.75 7.94 59.36
CA TYR A 274 -53.23 6.59 59.66
C TYR A 274 -52.21 5.78 60.47
N ARG A 275 -50.91 5.84 60.14
CA ARG A 275 -49.87 5.18 60.95
C ARG A 275 -49.80 5.70 62.37
N LYS A 276 -49.92 7.02 62.58
CA LYS A 276 -49.94 7.61 63.93
C LYS A 276 -51.15 7.12 64.74
N ALA A 277 -52.34 7.10 64.13
CA ALA A 277 -53.54 6.60 64.79
C ALA A 277 -53.44 5.10 65.12
N TRP A 278 -52.93 4.30 64.17
CA TRP A 278 -52.67 2.88 64.37
C TRP A 278 -51.67 2.62 65.49
N ASN A 279 -50.55 3.33 65.52
CA ASN A 279 -49.53 3.17 66.57
C ASN A 279 -50.08 3.52 67.95
N LYS A 280 -50.90 4.58 68.08
CA LYS A 280 -51.59 4.91 69.34
C LYS A 280 -52.53 3.79 69.80
N MET A 281 -53.33 3.25 68.87
CA MET A 281 -54.24 2.13 69.18
C MET A 281 -53.47 0.88 69.60
N LYS A 282 -52.33 0.63 68.95
CA LYS A 282 -51.42 -0.46 69.29
C LYS A 282 -50.84 -0.30 70.69
N THR A 283 -50.31 0.87 71.04
CA THR A 283 -49.78 1.13 72.38
C THR A 283 -50.85 1.05 73.45
N THR A 284 -52.06 1.58 73.23
CA THR A 284 -53.17 1.43 74.19
C THR A 284 -53.59 -0.02 74.38
N ASN A 285 -53.49 -0.85 73.34
CA ASN A 285 -53.81 -2.28 73.42
C ASN A 285 -52.70 -3.07 74.13
N GLU A 286 -51.43 -2.70 73.92
CA GLU A 286 -50.27 -3.24 74.66
C GLU A 286 -50.33 -2.86 76.15
N GLU A 287 -50.67 -1.60 76.49
CA GLU A 287 -50.90 -1.13 77.86
C GLU A 287 -52.09 -1.84 78.55
N LEU A 288 -53.17 -2.13 77.82
CA LEU A 288 -54.30 -2.90 78.34
C LEU A 288 -53.95 -4.38 78.58
N GLN A 289 -53.00 -4.95 77.85
CA GLN A 289 -52.52 -6.32 78.08
C GLN A 289 -51.59 -6.43 79.31
N GLU A 290 -50.82 -5.38 79.65
CA GLU A 290 -49.97 -5.35 80.84
C GLU A 290 -50.75 -5.15 82.17
N ILE A 291 -51.98 -4.64 82.13
CA ILE A 291 -52.81 -4.35 83.32
C ILE A 291 -53.74 -5.52 83.72
N THR A 292 -53.81 -6.59 82.93
CA THR A 292 -54.58 -7.81 83.27
C THR A 292 -53.72 -8.94 83.83
N PRO A 293 -53.95 -9.44 85.07
CA PRO A 293 -53.26 -10.60 85.59
C PRO A 293 -53.83 -11.92 85.02
N LEU A 294 -52.96 -12.93 84.94
CA LEU A 294 -53.32 -14.33 84.72
C LEU A 294 -54.43 -14.75 85.70
N GLY A 295 -55.55 -15.26 85.19
CA GLY A 295 -56.68 -15.68 86.02
C GLY A 295 -57.61 -16.67 85.31
N ASN A 296 -57.20 -17.95 85.32
CA ASN A 296 -58.01 -19.11 84.96
C ASN A 296 -59.41 -19.09 85.59
N SER A 297 -60.43 -19.39 84.79
CA SER A 297 -61.49 -20.32 85.20
C SER A 297 -62.14 -21.00 84.02
N GLN A 298 -61.87 -22.29 83.94
CA GLN A 298 -62.61 -23.28 83.16
C GLN A 298 -64.11 -23.23 83.53
N ARG A 299 -64.99 -23.34 82.53
CA ARG A 299 -66.14 -24.25 82.60
C ARG A 299 -66.36 -24.94 81.25
N LYS A 300 -66.26 -26.27 81.29
CA LYS A 300 -66.69 -27.25 80.29
C LYS A 300 -68.19 -27.12 80.03
N ALA A 301 -68.64 -27.39 78.80
CA ALA A 301 -69.44 -28.57 78.46
C ALA A 301 -70.14 -28.40 77.09
N THR A 302 -69.72 -29.23 76.15
CA THR A 302 -70.57 -30.11 75.31
C THR A 302 -72.03 -29.72 75.06
N LEU A 303 -72.32 -29.40 73.79
CA LEU A 303 -73.20 -30.16 72.90
C LEU A 303 -72.68 -30.02 71.47
#